data_AF-A0A7X5ISQ5-F1
#
_entry.id   AF-A0A7X5ISQ5-F1
#
_cell.length_a   1.000
_cell.length_b   1.000
_cell.length_c   1.000
_cell.angle_alpha   90.00
_cell.angle_beta   90.00
_cell.angle_gamma   90.00
#
_symmetry.space_group_name_H-M   'P 1'
#
loop_
_entity.id
_entity.type
_entity.pdbx_description
1 polymer ?
#
loop_
_entity_poly.entity_id
_entity_poly.type
_entity_poly.pdbx_seq_one_letter_code
_entity_poly.pdbx_strand_id
1 'polypeptide(L)'
;AAGSAGPQGAPGRGVPSGGAAGQLLAKATAADYDTAWVDPPQGGGTPDDVSGSAATFSQAASRTNLTTGEKLSTLFGKIQKWFADLHAVAFSGSYNDLTNRPTIPTTAAQLGAVPTTRKVNNRALSSDISLTAADVGALPISGGTLTGNLRIQGNSAYGTKINLGDGDYVHFYEPTDDCLEIKAKKINFVTSDTTDARFTLNGSPVGGADADQVREIVMSMINGGCLKLDWKPATLPSSASWESITYGNGKFVAVAYNSNKAAYSTDGINWAATTLPSSASWRSVTYGNGKFVAMQESINKIAYSTDGINWVEEIIFTATSWRGVTYGNGKFVAVSYGGVIAYSTDGINWMAATNFPSST
;
A
#
# COMPACT_ATOMS: atom_id res chain seq x y z
N ALA A 1 -106.03 -11.61 -88.44
CA ALA A 1 -106.86 -10.61 -87.74
C ALA A 1 -107.49 -11.29 -86.55
N ALA A 2 -107.38 -10.75 -85.33
CA ALA A 2 -108.12 -11.27 -84.20
C ALA A 2 -109.62 -11.13 -84.51
N GLY A 3 -110.38 -12.22 -84.32
CA GLY A 3 -111.83 -12.21 -84.51
C GLY A 3 -112.48 -11.21 -83.54
N SER A 4 -113.59 -10.61 -83.96
CA SER A 4 -114.42 -9.75 -83.13
C SER A 4 -114.71 -10.41 -81.77
N ALA A 5 -114.54 -9.65 -80.69
CA ALA A 5 -114.87 -10.10 -79.34
C ALA A 5 -116.29 -10.67 -79.30
N GLY A 6 -116.45 -11.83 -78.68
CA GLY A 6 -117.78 -12.41 -78.46
C GLY A 6 -118.65 -11.47 -77.63
N PRO A 7 -119.98 -11.59 -77.74
CA PRO A 7 -120.91 -10.79 -76.95
C PRO A 7 -120.61 -10.93 -75.45
N GLN A 8 -120.62 -9.81 -74.74
CA GLN A 8 -120.43 -9.76 -73.30
C GLN A 8 -121.50 -10.63 -72.61
N GLY A 9 -121.07 -11.58 -71.78
CA GLY A 9 -121.97 -12.42 -70.99
C GLY A 9 -122.81 -11.59 -70.00
N ALA A 10 -123.97 -12.11 -69.59
CA ALA A 10 -124.83 -11.46 -68.62
C ALA A 10 -124.06 -11.15 -67.31
N PRO A 11 -124.27 -9.99 -66.66
CA PRO A 11 -123.58 -9.65 -65.42
C PRO A 11 -123.76 -10.74 -64.35
N GLY A 12 -122.66 -11.26 -63.81
CA GLY A 12 -122.71 -12.17 -62.67
C GLY A 12 -123.29 -11.47 -61.44
N ARG A 13 -124.06 -12.19 -60.62
CA ARG A 13 -124.62 -11.66 -59.35
C ARG A 13 -123.47 -11.11 -58.49
N GLY A 14 -123.47 -9.78 -58.30
CA GLY A 14 -122.63 -9.11 -57.30
C GLY A 14 -121.34 -8.46 -57.78
N VAL A 15 -121.17 -8.19 -59.08
CA VAL A 15 -120.15 -7.27 -59.59
C VAL A 15 -120.86 -6.08 -60.25
N PRO A 16 -120.82 -4.87 -59.67
CA PRO A 16 -121.42 -3.69 -60.28
C PRO A 16 -120.75 -3.35 -61.61
N SER A 17 -121.54 -2.90 -62.59
CA SER A 17 -120.98 -2.38 -63.86
C SER A 17 -120.21 -1.08 -63.59
N GLY A 18 -119.00 -0.97 -64.14
CA GLY A 18 -118.11 0.17 -63.95
C GLY A 18 -116.78 -0.23 -63.29
N GLY A 19 -116.09 0.76 -62.72
CA GLY A 19 -114.76 0.63 -62.13
C GLY A 19 -113.72 1.38 -62.97
N ALA A 20 -112.98 2.31 -62.34
CA ALA A 20 -111.84 2.97 -62.97
C ALA A 20 -110.60 2.07 -62.89
N ALA A 21 -109.67 2.22 -63.84
CA ALA A 21 -108.39 1.52 -63.78
C ALA A 21 -107.65 1.85 -62.48
N GLY A 22 -107.30 0.82 -61.71
CA GLY A 22 -106.61 0.96 -60.41
C GLY A 22 -107.51 0.76 -59.18
N GLN A 23 -108.82 0.64 -59.35
CA GLN A 23 -109.73 0.31 -58.25
C GLN A 23 -109.80 -1.20 -57.97
N LEU A 24 -110.07 -1.55 -56.72
CA LEU A 24 -110.25 -2.93 -56.26
C LEU A 24 -111.73 -3.20 -55.98
N LEU A 25 -112.17 -4.43 -56.23
CA LEU A 25 -113.54 -4.86 -55.87
C LEU A 25 -113.55 -5.33 -54.42
N ALA A 26 -114.32 -4.67 -53.55
CA ALA A 26 -114.44 -5.02 -52.13
C ALA A 26 -115.91 -5.16 -51.72
N LYS A 27 -116.20 -5.92 -50.65
CA LYS A 27 -117.55 -6.00 -50.07
C LYS A 27 -117.98 -4.61 -49.57
N ALA A 28 -119.16 -4.15 -49.99
CA ALA A 28 -119.74 -2.91 -49.50
C ALA A 28 -120.42 -3.11 -48.13
N THR A 29 -121.03 -4.28 -47.93
CA THR A 29 -121.60 -4.70 -46.64
C THR A 29 -121.32 -6.18 -46.38
N ALA A 30 -121.78 -6.71 -45.24
CA ALA A 30 -121.67 -8.14 -44.96
C ALA A 30 -122.60 -9.01 -45.81
N ALA A 31 -123.60 -8.44 -46.51
CA ALA A 31 -124.56 -9.18 -47.32
C ALA A 31 -123.91 -9.90 -48.52
N ASP A 32 -124.50 -11.01 -48.95
CA ASP A 32 -123.99 -11.76 -50.10
C ASP A 32 -124.21 -10.97 -51.39
N TYR A 33 -123.19 -10.99 -52.25
CA TYR A 33 -123.19 -10.33 -53.57
C TYR A 33 -123.26 -8.79 -53.53
N ASP A 34 -123.01 -8.16 -52.38
CA ASP A 34 -122.94 -6.69 -52.25
C ASP A 34 -121.48 -6.20 -52.26
N THR A 35 -120.96 -5.87 -53.44
CA THR A 35 -119.60 -5.35 -53.64
C THR A 35 -119.61 -3.99 -54.32
N ALA A 36 -118.56 -3.20 -54.10
CA ALA A 36 -118.34 -1.91 -54.73
C ALA A 36 -116.86 -1.74 -55.11
N TRP A 37 -116.59 -0.88 -56.10
CA TRP A 37 -115.23 -0.48 -56.47
C TRP A 37 -114.70 0.54 -55.47
N VAL A 38 -113.55 0.26 -54.86
CA VAL A 38 -112.88 1.12 -53.88
C VAL A 38 -111.44 1.41 -54.30
N ASP A 39 -110.94 2.59 -53.94
CA ASP A 39 -109.54 2.92 -54.15
C ASP A 39 -108.66 2.10 -53.18
N PRO A 40 -107.47 1.62 -53.61
CA PRO A 40 -106.55 0.92 -52.73
C PRO A 40 -106.16 1.80 -51.52
N PRO A 41 -105.94 1.22 -50.32
CA PRO A 41 -105.46 1.98 -49.16
C PRO A 41 -104.15 2.71 -49.49
N GLN A 42 -104.14 4.03 -49.35
CA GLN A 42 -102.98 4.90 -49.53
C GLN A 42 -101.99 4.70 -48.35
N GLY A 43 -101.23 3.60 -48.37
CA GLY A 43 -100.31 3.23 -47.28
C GLY A 43 -98.96 2.67 -47.71
N GLY A 44 -98.62 2.74 -49.00
CA GLY A 44 -97.33 2.28 -49.54
C GLY A 44 -96.48 3.45 -50.01
N GLY A 45 -95.96 4.27 -49.10
CA GLY A 45 -94.88 5.21 -49.38
C GLY A 45 -93.51 4.49 -49.38
N THR A 46 -92.51 5.10 -50.03
CA THR A 46 -91.09 4.73 -49.91
C THR A 46 -90.66 4.58 -48.43
N PRO A 47 -89.61 3.80 -48.10
CA PRO A 47 -89.10 3.74 -46.72
C PRO A 47 -88.96 5.15 -46.17
N ASP A 48 -89.55 5.42 -44.98
CA ASP A 48 -89.52 6.74 -44.36
C ASP A 48 -88.08 7.29 -44.36
N ASP A 49 -87.91 8.50 -44.89
CA ASP A 49 -86.64 9.21 -44.84
C ASP A 49 -86.32 9.60 -43.39
N VAL A 50 -85.54 8.74 -42.73
CA VAL A 50 -85.07 8.92 -41.36
C VAL A 50 -83.77 9.74 -41.27
N SER A 51 -83.33 10.37 -42.37
CA SER A 51 -82.07 11.15 -42.39
C SER A 51 -82.07 12.33 -41.41
N GLY A 52 -83.24 12.87 -41.07
CA GLY A 52 -83.42 13.92 -40.06
C GLY A 52 -83.78 13.43 -38.64
N SER A 53 -83.95 12.12 -38.45
CA SER A 53 -84.40 11.55 -37.18
C SER A 53 -83.22 11.27 -36.25
N ALA A 54 -83.15 11.98 -35.11
CA ALA A 54 -82.18 11.68 -34.07
C ALA A 54 -82.61 10.44 -33.29
N ALA A 55 -81.84 9.34 -33.38
CA ALA A 55 -82.04 8.19 -32.52
C ALA A 55 -81.72 8.58 -31.06
N THR A 56 -82.74 8.70 -30.21
CA THR A 56 -82.55 8.96 -28.78
C THR A 56 -82.40 7.65 -28.02
N PHE A 57 -81.28 7.47 -27.33
CA PHE A 57 -81.04 6.36 -26.41
C PHE A 57 -80.63 6.90 -25.04
N SER A 58 -81.09 6.23 -23.99
CA SER A 58 -80.74 6.58 -22.61
C SER A 58 -79.53 5.78 -22.17
N GLN A 59 -78.59 6.45 -21.50
CA GLN A 59 -77.44 5.80 -20.90
C GLN A 59 -77.89 4.74 -19.87
N ALA A 60 -77.25 3.56 -19.89
CA ALA A 60 -77.49 2.53 -18.89
C ALA A 60 -76.95 2.91 -17.50
N ALA A 61 -77.58 2.41 -16.44
CA ALA A 61 -77.18 2.72 -15.07
C ALA A 61 -75.78 2.16 -14.68
N SER A 62 -75.37 1.02 -15.24
CA SER A 62 -74.14 0.30 -14.86
C SER A 62 -73.43 -0.35 -16.06
N ARG A 63 -72.11 -0.54 -15.95
CA ARG A 63 -71.30 -1.29 -16.94
C ARG A 63 -71.66 -2.78 -16.88
N THR A 64 -72.24 -3.27 -17.97
CA THR A 64 -72.56 -4.69 -18.16
C THR A 64 -72.09 -5.13 -19.55
N ASN A 65 -71.88 -6.43 -19.74
CA ASN A 65 -71.49 -6.98 -21.04
C ASN A 65 -72.63 -6.81 -22.07
N LEU A 66 -72.25 -6.66 -23.34
CA LEU A 66 -73.19 -6.72 -24.45
C LEU A 66 -73.66 -8.16 -24.62
N THR A 67 -74.95 -8.37 -24.85
CA THR A 67 -75.52 -9.72 -25.02
C THR A 67 -76.29 -9.78 -26.33
N THR A 68 -76.05 -10.83 -27.11
CA THR A 68 -76.73 -11.05 -28.39
C THR A 68 -78.24 -11.16 -28.18
N GLY A 69 -79.03 -10.48 -29.03
CA GLY A 69 -80.49 -10.49 -28.97
C GLY A 69 -81.13 -9.38 -28.12
N GLU A 70 -80.34 -8.51 -27.48
CA GLU A 70 -80.87 -7.35 -26.79
C GLU A 70 -81.44 -6.30 -27.75
N LYS A 71 -82.43 -5.52 -27.28
CA LYS A 71 -82.97 -4.39 -28.03
C LYS A 71 -81.85 -3.41 -28.36
N LEU A 72 -81.89 -2.84 -29.56
CA LEU A 72 -80.88 -1.90 -30.05
C LEU A 72 -80.71 -0.68 -29.11
N SER A 73 -81.81 -0.19 -28.53
CA SER A 73 -81.78 0.88 -27.53
C SER A 73 -81.03 0.50 -26.25
N THR A 74 -81.14 -0.75 -25.81
CA THR A 74 -80.40 -1.27 -24.65
C THR A 74 -78.92 -1.41 -24.95
N LEU A 75 -78.56 -1.93 -26.13
CA LEU A 75 -77.16 -2.05 -26.57
C LEU A 75 -76.50 -0.67 -26.67
N PHE A 76 -77.15 0.30 -27.31
CA PHE A 76 -76.64 1.67 -27.38
C PHE A 76 -76.54 2.34 -26.01
N GLY A 77 -77.51 2.12 -25.11
CA GLY A 77 -77.43 2.60 -23.72
C GLY A 77 -76.23 2.04 -22.95
N LYS A 78 -75.91 0.75 -23.13
CA LYS A 78 -74.72 0.11 -22.55
C LYS A 78 -73.43 0.67 -23.17
N ILE A 79 -73.36 0.78 -24.51
CA ILE A 79 -72.21 1.37 -25.20
C ILE A 79 -71.96 2.80 -24.72
N GLN A 80 -73.02 3.62 -24.62
CA GLN A 80 -72.94 4.97 -24.09
C GLN A 80 -72.41 4.99 -22.64
N LYS A 81 -72.81 4.04 -21.79
CA LYS A 81 -72.27 3.92 -20.42
C LYS A 81 -70.79 3.56 -20.42
N TRP A 82 -70.35 2.63 -21.28
CA TRP A 82 -68.93 2.30 -21.45
C TRP A 82 -68.10 3.51 -21.88
N PHE A 83 -68.54 4.28 -22.88
CA PHE A 83 -67.85 5.50 -23.30
C PHE A 83 -67.89 6.60 -22.23
N ALA A 84 -69.02 6.81 -21.57
CA ALA A 84 -69.16 7.82 -20.54
C ALA A 84 -68.30 7.54 -19.29
N ASP A 85 -68.09 6.28 -18.92
CA ASP A 85 -67.23 5.97 -17.78
C ASP A 85 -65.76 5.92 -18.20
N LEU A 86 -65.46 5.32 -19.36
CA LEU A 86 -64.08 5.18 -19.80
C LEU A 86 -63.48 6.44 -20.42
N HIS A 87 -64.25 7.41 -20.93
CA HIS A 87 -63.65 8.64 -21.46
C HIS A 87 -62.91 9.41 -20.36
N ALA A 88 -63.41 9.37 -19.13
CA ALA A 88 -62.73 9.98 -17.99
C ALA A 88 -61.37 9.32 -17.78
N VAL A 89 -61.30 8.00 -17.83
CA VAL A 89 -60.05 7.23 -17.64
C VAL A 89 -59.09 7.37 -18.82
N ALA A 90 -59.60 7.32 -20.06
CA ALA A 90 -58.81 7.31 -21.29
C ALA A 90 -58.01 8.60 -21.53
N PHE A 91 -58.48 9.74 -21.01
CA PHE A 91 -57.82 11.03 -21.20
C PHE A 91 -57.26 11.66 -19.91
N SER A 92 -57.77 11.30 -18.73
CA SER A 92 -57.22 11.82 -17.45
C SER A 92 -56.09 10.97 -16.86
N GLY A 93 -55.99 9.68 -17.25
CA GLY A 93 -55.08 8.74 -16.61
C GLY A 93 -55.45 8.42 -15.15
N SER A 94 -56.64 8.82 -14.67
CA SER A 94 -57.11 8.51 -13.32
C SER A 94 -57.67 7.09 -13.28
N TYR A 95 -56.92 6.15 -12.70
CA TYR A 95 -57.32 4.73 -12.59
C TYR A 95 -58.25 4.45 -11.40
N ASN A 96 -58.78 5.47 -10.71
CA ASN A 96 -59.43 5.33 -9.40
C ASN A 96 -60.77 4.58 -9.42
N ASP A 97 -61.37 4.42 -10.58
CA ASP A 97 -62.65 3.75 -10.83
C ASP A 97 -62.50 2.32 -11.42
N LEU A 98 -61.26 1.84 -11.58
CA LEU A 98 -60.96 0.52 -12.11
C LEU A 98 -60.76 -0.49 -10.98
N THR A 99 -61.76 -1.35 -10.75
CA THR A 99 -61.63 -2.58 -9.96
C THR A 99 -60.75 -3.56 -10.75
N ASN A 100 -59.66 -4.06 -10.15
CA ASN A 100 -58.62 -4.94 -10.75
C ASN A 100 -57.49 -4.26 -11.56
N ARG A 101 -57.11 -3.02 -11.23
CA ARG A 101 -55.88 -2.41 -11.78
C ARG A 101 -54.60 -3.03 -11.19
N PRO A 102 -53.49 -3.13 -11.95
CA PRO A 102 -52.18 -3.43 -11.39
C PRO A 102 -51.79 -2.37 -10.35
N THR A 103 -51.25 -2.79 -9.21
CA THR A 103 -50.72 -1.87 -8.21
C THR A 103 -49.44 -1.23 -8.75
N ILE A 104 -49.49 0.05 -9.13
CA ILE A 104 -48.29 0.79 -9.51
C ILE A 104 -47.50 1.07 -8.22
N PRO A 105 -46.22 0.66 -8.12
CA PRO A 105 -45.37 1.02 -6.98
C PRO A 105 -45.30 2.54 -6.83
N THR A 106 -45.68 3.05 -5.65
CA THR A 106 -45.68 4.49 -5.33
C THR A 106 -44.53 4.87 -4.39
N THR A 107 -43.77 3.89 -3.93
CA THR A 107 -42.62 4.09 -3.04
C THR A 107 -41.39 3.37 -3.60
N ALA A 108 -40.21 3.94 -3.35
CA ALA A 108 -38.93 3.32 -3.70
C ALA A 108 -38.79 1.91 -3.08
N ALA A 109 -39.35 1.69 -1.89
CA ALA A 109 -39.32 0.40 -1.20
C ALA A 109 -40.03 -0.73 -1.97
N GLN A 110 -41.12 -0.41 -2.67
CA GLN A 110 -41.87 -1.38 -3.49
C GLN A 110 -41.14 -1.76 -4.78
N LEU A 111 -40.16 -0.96 -5.21
CA LEU A 111 -39.33 -1.19 -6.39
C LEU A 111 -37.99 -1.88 -6.07
N GLY A 112 -37.67 -2.10 -4.79
CA GLY A 112 -36.32 -2.45 -4.37
C GLY A 112 -35.29 -1.35 -4.66
N ALA A 113 -35.75 -0.12 -4.89
CA ALA A 113 -34.90 1.02 -5.19
C ALA A 113 -34.15 1.48 -3.93
N VAL A 114 -32.95 2.03 -4.13
CA VAL A 114 -32.10 2.53 -3.05
C VAL A 114 -32.86 3.65 -2.29
N PRO A 115 -33.10 3.51 -0.98
CA PRO A 115 -33.77 4.55 -0.21
C PRO A 115 -32.94 5.85 -0.18
N THR A 116 -33.60 7.00 -0.28
CA THR A 116 -32.95 8.34 -0.27
C THR A 116 -32.25 8.67 1.05
N THR A 117 -32.54 7.90 2.10
CA THR A 117 -31.89 8.00 3.42
C THR A 117 -30.58 7.23 3.51
N ARG A 118 -30.26 6.35 2.56
CA ARG A 118 -28.98 5.63 2.57
C ARG A 118 -27.84 6.59 2.29
N LYS A 119 -26.76 6.41 3.05
CA LYS A 119 -25.54 7.21 2.97
C LYS A 119 -24.32 6.33 2.81
N VAL A 120 -23.32 6.85 2.09
CA VAL A 120 -21.93 6.35 2.09
C VAL A 120 -21.06 7.44 2.70
N ASN A 121 -20.39 7.13 3.80
CA ASN A 121 -19.62 8.09 4.59
C ASN A 121 -20.35 9.44 4.82
N ASN A 122 -21.58 9.37 5.34
CA ASN A 122 -22.48 10.50 5.58
C ASN A 122 -23.00 11.28 4.35
N ARG A 123 -22.66 10.87 3.12
CA ARG A 123 -23.17 11.47 1.87
C ARG A 123 -24.35 10.68 1.32
N ALA A 124 -25.45 11.37 0.97
CA ALA A 124 -26.66 10.73 0.46
C ALA A 124 -26.46 10.15 -0.95
N LEU A 125 -27.09 9.02 -1.25
CA LEU A 125 -27.07 8.35 -2.56
C LEU A 125 -28.05 8.98 -3.56
N SER A 126 -28.01 10.30 -3.71
CA SER A 126 -28.87 11.07 -4.63
C SER A 126 -28.17 11.51 -5.92
N SER A 127 -26.86 11.32 -6.00
CA SER A 127 -26.00 11.65 -7.14
C SER A 127 -24.70 10.85 -7.07
N ASP A 128 -23.80 11.03 -8.03
CA ASP A 128 -22.43 10.52 -7.94
C ASP A 128 -21.74 11.01 -6.67
N ILE A 129 -20.99 10.11 -6.01
CA ILE A 129 -20.25 10.38 -4.78
C ILE A 129 -18.76 10.33 -5.09
N SER A 130 -18.06 11.44 -4.87
CA SER A 130 -16.60 11.48 -4.85
C SER A 130 -16.09 11.30 -3.41
N LEU A 131 -15.20 10.33 -3.21
CA LEU A 131 -14.50 10.09 -1.96
C LEU A 131 -13.02 10.44 -2.09
N THR A 132 -12.45 10.98 -1.02
CA THR A 132 -11.01 11.24 -0.87
C THR A 132 -10.38 10.21 0.05
N ALA A 133 -9.05 10.15 0.08
CA ALA A 133 -8.33 9.31 1.04
C ALA A 133 -8.71 9.65 2.50
N ALA A 134 -8.93 10.93 2.80
CA ALA A 134 -9.36 11.41 4.11
C ALA A 134 -10.75 10.88 4.52
N ASP A 135 -11.68 10.71 3.56
CA ASP A 135 -13.02 10.18 3.84
C ASP A 135 -12.98 8.75 4.42
N VAL A 136 -11.88 8.01 4.22
CA VAL A 136 -11.70 6.62 4.68
C VAL A 136 -10.50 6.45 5.62
N GLY A 137 -9.89 7.55 6.09
CA GLY A 137 -8.72 7.50 6.95
C GLY A 137 -7.45 6.96 6.28
N ALA A 138 -7.38 7.02 4.95
CA ALA A 138 -6.21 6.65 4.16
C ALA A 138 -5.30 7.87 3.90
N LEU A 139 -4.02 7.61 3.64
CA LEU A 139 -3.09 8.63 3.14
C LEU A 139 -3.32 8.91 1.65
N PRO A 140 -3.25 10.17 1.19
CA PRO A 140 -3.30 10.50 -0.22
C PRO A 140 -2.14 9.88 -1.01
N ILE A 141 -2.35 9.62 -2.31
CA ILE A 141 -1.28 9.16 -3.22
C ILE A 141 -0.15 10.19 -3.41
N SER A 142 -0.44 11.46 -3.14
CA SER A 142 0.55 12.55 -3.14
C SER A 142 1.42 12.58 -1.87
N GLY A 143 1.22 11.63 -0.95
CA GLY A 143 1.85 11.60 0.36
C GLY A 143 1.07 12.35 1.44
N GLY A 144 1.55 12.25 2.69
CA GLY A 144 0.97 12.92 3.85
C GLY A 144 1.66 12.53 5.16
N THR A 145 1.24 13.15 6.26
CA THR A 145 1.79 12.89 7.61
C THR A 145 0.79 12.08 8.44
N LEU A 146 1.28 11.02 9.10
CA LEU A 146 0.53 10.30 10.13
C LEU A 146 0.91 10.86 11.49
N THR A 147 -0.06 11.42 12.22
CA THR A 147 0.13 11.88 13.60
C THR A 147 -0.33 10.80 14.58
N GLY A 148 0.58 10.34 15.45
CA GLY A 148 0.29 9.33 16.48
C GLY A 148 0.95 7.97 16.22
N ASN A 149 0.56 6.96 17.02
CA ASN A 149 1.17 5.63 16.96
C ASN A 149 0.75 4.89 15.68
N LEU A 150 1.74 4.50 14.87
CA LEU A 150 1.53 3.64 13.70
C LEU A 150 1.95 2.20 14.03
N ARG A 151 0.98 1.28 14.03
CA ARG A 151 1.26 -0.16 14.18
C ARG A 151 1.14 -0.87 12.82
N ILE A 152 2.27 -1.22 12.23
CA ILE A 152 2.33 -2.03 11.01
C ILE A 152 2.62 -3.48 11.41
N GLN A 153 1.66 -4.37 11.17
CA GLN A 153 1.79 -5.81 11.44
C GLN A 153 1.59 -6.57 10.13
N GLY A 154 2.52 -7.48 9.82
CA GLY A 154 2.35 -8.37 8.68
C GLY A 154 1.39 -9.49 8.99
N ASN A 155 0.68 -9.93 7.96
CA ASN A 155 0.04 -11.23 7.96
C ASN A 155 1.12 -12.31 7.70
N SER A 156 1.07 -13.43 8.41
CA SER A 156 2.02 -14.55 8.30
C SER A 156 2.17 -15.10 6.88
N ALA A 157 1.20 -14.85 5.99
CA ALA A 157 1.20 -15.31 4.60
C ALA A 157 2.14 -14.54 3.65
N TYR A 158 2.51 -13.28 3.94
CA TYR A 158 3.20 -12.42 2.97
C TYR A 158 4.49 -11.75 3.47
N GLY A 159 4.82 -11.95 4.75
CA GLY A 159 5.90 -11.21 5.40
C GLY A 159 5.53 -9.73 5.56
N THR A 160 6.08 -9.07 6.58
CA THR A 160 5.93 -7.61 6.71
C THR A 160 7.10 -6.95 6.01
N LYS A 161 6.85 -6.28 4.89
CA LYS A 161 7.84 -5.39 4.27
C LYS A 161 7.26 -3.98 4.29
N ILE A 162 7.97 -3.08 4.96
CA ILE A 162 7.76 -1.64 4.82
C ILE A 162 8.79 -1.20 3.78
N ASN A 163 8.32 -0.81 2.60
CA ASN A 163 9.17 -0.21 1.58
C ASN A 163 9.03 1.31 1.69
N LEU A 164 10.12 2.01 2.00
CA LEU A 164 10.15 3.45 2.26
C LEU A 164 10.76 4.24 1.09
N GLY A 165 10.41 3.88 -0.16
CA GLY A 165 10.61 4.75 -1.32
C GLY A 165 11.47 4.19 -2.46
N ASP A 166 11.68 5.04 -3.46
CA ASP A 166 12.40 4.88 -4.73
C ASP A 166 13.73 5.67 -4.78
N GLY A 167 14.23 6.10 -3.62
CA GLY A 167 15.47 6.88 -3.51
C GLY A 167 15.55 7.85 -2.31
N ASP A 168 14.52 7.92 -1.47
CA ASP A 168 14.44 8.86 -0.35
C ASP A 168 15.15 8.41 0.94
N TYR A 169 15.50 9.39 1.79
CA TYR A 169 16.06 9.17 3.12
C TYR A 169 14.97 8.90 4.16
N VAL A 170 15.16 7.84 4.97
CA VAL A 170 14.37 7.61 6.18
C VAL A 170 15.05 8.29 7.34
N HIS A 171 14.55 9.46 7.76
CA HIS A 171 15.06 10.19 8.92
C HIS A 171 14.29 9.79 10.19
N PHE A 172 14.95 9.11 11.12
CA PHE A 172 14.45 8.89 12.48
C PHE A 172 15.03 9.99 13.37
N TYR A 173 14.26 11.04 13.64
CA TYR A 173 14.67 12.19 14.45
C TYR A 173 13.88 12.24 15.75
N GLU A 174 14.59 12.28 16.88
CA GLU A 174 14.01 12.41 18.22
C GLU A 174 14.71 13.57 18.94
N PRO A 175 13.99 14.65 19.30
CA PRO A 175 14.62 15.87 19.80
C PRO A 175 15.05 15.81 21.27
N THR A 176 14.56 14.87 22.08
CA THR A 176 14.65 15.01 23.56
C THR A 176 15.58 14.08 24.33
N ASP A 177 15.95 12.88 23.85
CA ASP A 177 16.98 11.96 24.42
C ASP A 177 16.66 10.47 24.21
N ASP A 178 15.46 10.13 23.74
CA ASP A 178 15.08 8.74 23.54
C ASP A 178 15.92 8.04 22.47
N CYS A 179 16.33 6.82 22.78
CA CYS A 179 17.07 5.97 21.86
C CYS A 179 16.13 5.29 20.86
N LEU A 180 16.51 5.26 19.58
CA LEU A 180 15.87 4.39 18.60
C LEU A 180 16.16 2.92 18.97
N GLU A 181 15.17 2.21 19.52
CA GLU A 181 15.29 0.80 19.87
C GLU A 181 14.78 -0.11 18.73
N ILE A 182 15.66 -0.90 18.12
CA ILE A 182 15.30 -1.92 17.11
C ILE A 182 15.41 -3.31 17.71
N LYS A 183 14.27 -3.88 18.12
CA LYS A 183 14.17 -5.27 18.62
C LYS A 183 13.86 -6.23 17.48
N ALA A 184 14.87 -6.95 16.99
CA ALA A 184 14.68 -7.97 15.95
C ALA A 184 15.58 -9.19 16.16
N LYS A 185 15.13 -10.38 15.72
CA LYS A 185 15.93 -11.61 15.73
C LYS A 185 17.14 -11.52 14.79
N LYS A 186 17.03 -10.74 13.72
CA LYS A 186 18.08 -10.48 12.74
C LYS A 186 17.86 -9.09 12.13
N ILE A 187 18.92 -8.32 12.00
CA ILE A 187 18.93 -7.01 11.32
C ILE A 187 20.00 -7.08 10.23
N ASN A 188 19.62 -6.79 8.99
CA ASN A 188 20.55 -6.71 7.86
C ASN A 188 20.53 -5.27 7.34
N PHE A 189 21.70 -4.64 7.25
CA PHE A 189 21.90 -3.38 6.56
C PHE A 189 22.54 -3.68 5.20
N VAL A 190 21.89 -3.26 4.11
CA VAL A 190 22.39 -3.46 2.75
C VAL A 190 22.50 -2.09 2.11
N THR A 191 23.70 -1.70 1.72
CA THR A 191 23.93 -0.49 0.92
C THR A 191 24.01 -0.92 -0.54
N SER A 192 23.29 -0.21 -1.41
CA SER A 192 23.31 -0.46 -2.86
C SER A 192 24.46 0.25 -3.57
N ASP A 193 25.06 1.24 -2.90
CA ASP A 193 26.20 2.01 -3.39
C ASP A 193 27.44 1.71 -2.52
N THR A 194 28.54 1.32 -3.17
CA THR A 194 29.83 1.03 -2.53
C THR A 194 30.75 2.25 -2.52
N THR A 195 30.33 3.38 -3.10
CA THR A 195 31.13 4.60 -3.23
C THR A 195 30.80 5.68 -2.20
N ASP A 196 29.61 5.64 -1.58
CA ASP A 196 29.17 6.65 -0.60
C ASP A 196 28.42 6.08 0.63
N ALA A 197 28.70 4.83 1.01
CA ALA A 197 28.14 4.20 2.20
C ALA A 197 28.77 4.76 3.50
N ARG A 198 28.33 5.93 3.96
CA ARG A 198 28.83 6.53 5.22
C ARG A 198 27.98 6.07 6.41
N PHE A 199 28.40 5.01 7.09
CA PHE A 199 28.00 4.82 8.49
C PHE A 199 28.81 5.81 9.32
N THR A 200 28.18 6.65 10.15
CA THR A 200 28.90 7.57 11.05
C THR A 200 28.47 7.32 12.49
N LEU A 201 29.42 7.25 13.43
CA LEU A 201 29.17 7.18 14.86
C LEU A 201 29.63 8.51 15.48
N ASN A 202 28.72 9.24 16.12
CA ASN A 202 29.00 10.56 16.74
C ASN A 202 29.65 11.55 15.76
N GLY A 203 29.15 11.61 14.52
CA GLY A 203 29.66 12.51 13.48
C GLY A 203 31.00 12.10 12.86
N SER A 204 31.61 10.99 13.29
CA SER A 204 32.83 10.43 12.70
C SER A 204 32.49 9.27 11.76
N PRO A 205 33.01 9.23 10.51
CA PRO A 205 32.86 8.08 9.62
C PRO A 205 33.36 6.79 10.26
N VAL A 206 32.55 5.75 10.20
CA VAL A 206 32.89 4.39 10.55
C VAL A 206 33.26 3.69 9.25
N GLY A 207 34.57 3.52 9.03
CA GLY A 207 35.12 3.13 7.73
C GLY A 207 35.39 4.35 6.84
N GLY A 208 36.52 5.00 7.08
CA GLY A 208 37.05 6.09 6.25
C GLY A 208 37.92 5.57 5.12
N ALA A 209 38.17 6.45 4.14
CA ALA A 209 38.76 6.18 2.83
C ALA A 209 40.24 5.78 2.84
N ASP A 210 40.55 4.55 3.27
CA ASP A 210 41.85 3.93 3.03
C ASP A 210 41.68 2.46 2.62
N ALA A 211 42.28 2.10 1.50
CA ALA A 211 42.13 0.81 0.83
C ALA A 211 42.71 -0.40 1.59
N ASP A 212 43.14 -0.24 2.85
CA ASP A 212 43.82 -1.30 3.62
C ASP A 212 43.43 -1.38 5.11
N GLN A 213 42.27 -0.85 5.51
CA GLN A 213 41.70 -1.18 6.81
C GLN A 213 40.29 -1.76 6.66
N VAL A 214 40.24 -3.05 6.31
CA VAL A 214 39.16 -3.90 6.79
C VAL A 214 39.28 -3.99 8.31
N ARG A 215 38.81 -2.96 9.01
CA ARG A 215 38.24 -3.17 10.35
C ARG A 215 36.86 -3.72 10.10
N GLU A 216 36.84 -5.02 9.78
CA GLU A 216 35.63 -5.81 9.86
C GLU A 216 35.03 -5.53 11.23
N ILE A 217 33.87 -4.86 11.25
CA ILE A 217 33.02 -4.88 12.42
C ILE A 217 32.47 -6.31 12.46
N VAL A 218 33.26 -7.26 12.97
CA VAL A 218 32.79 -8.61 13.28
C VAL A 218 31.89 -8.49 14.49
N MET A 219 30.62 -8.19 14.26
CA MET A 219 29.57 -8.40 15.25
C MET A 219 29.19 -9.88 15.21
N SER A 220 30.01 -10.75 15.81
CA SER A 220 29.57 -12.12 16.08
C SER A 220 28.90 -12.19 17.45
N MET A 221 27.59 -12.42 17.42
CA MET A 221 26.80 -12.69 18.61
C MET A 221 27.09 -14.12 19.06
N ILE A 222 27.73 -14.30 20.21
CA ILE A 222 27.69 -15.57 20.94
C ILE A 222 26.81 -15.36 22.17
N ASN A 223 25.95 -16.34 22.44
CA ASN A 223 25.02 -16.41 23.57
C ASN A 223 25.56 -15.68 24.83
N GLY A 224 24.92 -14.57 25.20
CA GLY A 224 25.14 -13.94 26.51
C GLY A 224 26.16 -12.80 26.57
N GLY A 225 26.09 -11.85 25.64
CA GLY A 225 26.00 -10.43 26.03
C GLY A 225 27.20 -9.71 26.65
N CYS A 226 28.43 -9.91 26.17
CA CYS A 226 29.51 -8.91 26.34
C CYS A 226 30.40 -8.83 25.09
N LEU A 227 30.80 -7.60 24.73
CA LEU A 227 31.71 -7.28 23.64
C LEU A 227 33.10 -7.84 23.98
N LYS A 228 33.56 -8.88 23.27
CA LYS A 228 34.85 -9.52 23.58
C LYS A 228 35.92 -9.06 22.60
N LEU A 229 37.03 -8.53 23.12
CA LEU A 229 38.27 -8.42 22.37
C LEU A 229 38.82 -9.83 22.13
N ASP A 230 38.92 -10.24 20.86
CA ASP A 230 39.55 -11.49 20.48
C ASP A 230 41.04 -11.28 20.18
N TRP A 231 41.87 -12.06 20.86
CA TRP A 231 43.31 -12.11 20.60
C TRP A 231 43.57 -13.05 19.42
N LYS A 232 44.09 -12.52 18.32
CA LYS A 232 44.56 -13.32 17.18
C LYS A 232 46.07 -13.52 17.26
N PRO A 233 46.59 -14.75 17.08
CA PRO A 233 48.03 -14.97 17.03
C PRO A 233 48.62 -14.33 15.77
N ALA A 234 49.75 -13.64 15.92
CA ALA A 234 50.60 -13.19 14.83
C ALA A 234 51.92 -13.95 14.85
N THR A 235 52.54 -14.16 13.69
CA THR A 235 53.80 -14.90 13.57
C THR A 235 54.96 -13.92 13.38
N LEU A 236 56.00 -14.07 14.21
CA LEU A 236 57.24 -13.31 14.06
C LEU A 236 58.14 -13.94 12.97
N PRO A 237 59.08 -13.17 12.37
CA PRO A 237 59.82 -13.59 11.19
C PRO A 237 60.69 -14.84 11.37
N SER A 238 61.02 -15.18 12.62
CA SER A 238 61.74 -16.40 12.96
C SER A 238 61.48 -16.80 14.42
N SER A 239 61.74 -18.07 14.74
CA SER A 239 61.72 -18.57 16.11
C SER A 239 62.88 -17.97 16.91
N ALA A 240 62.56 -17.34 18.05
CA ALA A 240 63.48 -16.77 19.02
C ALA A 240 62.75 -16.56 20.37
N SER A 241 63.50 -16.29 21.44
CA SER A 241 62.94 -15.84 22.72
C SER A 241 62.69 -14.34 22.66
N TRP A 242 61.54 -13.93 22.12
CA TRP A 242 61.16 -12.51 22.03
C TRP A 242 60.72 -11.99 23.40
N GLU A 243 61.50 -11.08 24.00
CA GLU A 243 61.28 -10.64 25.39
C GLU A 243 60.55 -9.31 25.51
N SER A 244 60.73 -8.43 24.53
CA SER A 244 60.25 -7.05 24.64
C SER A 244 59.85 -6.51 23.28
N ILE A 245 58.78 -5.72 23.31
CA ILE A 245 58.20 -5.01 22.17
C ILE A 245 57.88 -3.58 22.60
N THR A 246 58.09 -2.63 21.71
CA THR A 246 57.68 -1.23 21.90
C THR A 246 57.05 -0.69 20.62
N TYR A 247 56.23 0.36 20.74
CA TYR A 247 55.69 1.09 19.60
C TYR A 247 56.21 2.53 19.62
N GLY A 248 56.71 3.00 18.47
CA GLY A 248 57.29 4.31 18.33
C GLY A 248 57.64 4.62 16.88
N ASN A 249 57.74 5.89 16.51
CA ASN A 249 58.05 6.31 15.14
C ASN A 249 57.23 5.59 14.03
N GLY A 250 55.96 5.30 14.32
CA GLY A 250 55.06 4.58 13.42
C GLY A 250 55.33 3.08 13.25
N LYS A 251 56.13 2.43 14.12
CA LYS A 251 56.44 0.99 14.04
C LYS A 251 56.42 0.33 15.41
N PHE A 252 56.04 -0.94 15.42
CA PHE A 252 56.35 -1.89 16.48
C PHE A 252 57.77 -2.42 16.27
N VAL A 253 58.54 -2.54 17.35
CA VAL A 253 59.91 -3.06 17.34
C VAL A 253 60.05 -4.07 18.48
N ALA A 254 60.52 -5.28 18.16
CA ALA A 254 60.72 -6.37 19.10
C ALA A 254 62.19 -6.82 19.12
N VAL A 255 62.68 -7.19 20.30
CA VAL A 255 64.06 -7.68 20.51
C VAL A 255 64.04 -9.06 21.18
N ALA A 256 65.04 -9.88 20.86
CA ALA A 256 65.14 -11.25 21.35
C ALA A 256 66.30 -11.47 22.33
N TYR A 257 66.07 -12.35 23.30
CA TYR A 257 67.06 -12.80 24.27
C TYR A 257 67.97 -13.89 23.70
N ASN A 258 69.23 -13.88 24.14
CA ASN A 258 70.31 -14.80 23.71
C ASN A 258 70.45 -14.89 22.18
N SER A 259 70.30 -13.77 21.49
CA SER A 259 70.38 -13.68 20.04
C SER A 259 70.76 -12.28 19.60
N ASN A 260 71.03 -12.07 18.31
CA ASN A 260 71.08 -10.76 17.69
C ASN A 260 69.79 -10.43 16.93
N LYS A 261 68.74 -11.26 17.05
CA LYS A 261 67.50 -11.07 16.31
C LYS A 261 66.69 -9.88 16.84
N ALA A 262 66.20 -9.07 15.91
CA ALA A 262 65.19 -8.06 16.13
C ALA A 262 64.10 -8.18 15.04
N ALA A 263 62.93 -7.60 15.27
CA ALA A 263 61.87 -7.56 14.28
C ALA A 263 61.12 -6.23 14.37
N TYR A 264 60.54 -5.80 13.24
CA TYR A 264 59.73 -4.59 13.21
C TYR A 264 58.47 -4.79 12.36
N SER A 265 57.46 -3.97 12.60
CA SER A 265 56.19 -3.99 11.88
C SER A 265 55.53 -2.62 11.91
N THR A 266 54.88 -2.21 10.82
CA THR A 266 54.08 -0.97 10.78
C THR A 266 52.61 -1.19 11.17
N ASP A 267 52.12 -2.43 11.14
CA ASP A 267 50.72 -2.80 11.36
C ASP A 267 50.49 -3.73 12.57
N GLY A 268 51.56 -4.24 13.18
CA GLY A 268 51.53 -5.18 14.30
C GLY A 268 51.20 -6.63 13.90
N ILE A 269 50.96 -6.89 12.62
CA ILE A 269 50.51 -8.16 12.06
C ILE A 269 51.59 -8.77 11.17
N ASN A 270 52.08 -7.99 10.20
CA ASN A 270 53.13 -8.39 9.28
C ASN A 270 54.48 -7.90 9.80
N TRP A 271 55.37 -8.84 10.11
CA TRP A 271 56.66 -8.55 10.73
C TRP A 271 57.81 -8.81 9.76
N ALA A 272 58.80 -7.92 9.77
CA ALA A 272 60.05 -8.06 9.04
C ALA A 272 61.23 -8.28 10.02
N ALA A 273 62.19 -9.11 9.62
CA ALA A 273 63.38 -9.38 10.41
C ALA A 273 64.40 -8.25 10.29
N THR A 274 65.10 -7.94 11.38
CA THR A 274 66.32 -7.14 11.41
C THR A 274 67.29 -7.73 12.45
N THR A 275 68.46 -7.12 12.63
CA THR A 275 69.46 -7.57 13.59
C THR A 275 69.96 -6.43 14.46
N LEU A 276 70.20 -6.76 15.73
CA LEU A 276 70.99 -5.96 16.66
C LEU A 276 72.49 -6.15 16.37
N PRO A 277 73.36 -5.24 16.85
CA PRO A 277 74.78 -5.24 16.48
C PRO A 277 75.56 -6.44 17.04
N SER A 278 75.06 -7.11 18.07
CA SER A 278 75.70 -8.28 18.67
C SER A 278 74.70 -9.32 19.18
N SER A 279 75.16 -10.58 19.25
CA SER A 279 74.41 -11.68 19.84
C SER A 279 74.48 -11.62 21.36
N ALA A 280 73.35 -11.32 22.00
CA ALA A 280 73.31 -10.96 23.40
C ALA A 280 71.94 -11.20 24.02
N SER A 281 71.88 -11.04 25.35
CA SER A 281 70.64 -11.08 26.14
C SER A 281 69.93 -9.73 26.10
N TRP A 282 69.29 -9.40 24.97
CA TRP A 282 68.51 -8.17 24.83
C TRP A 282 67.17 -8.31 25.56
N ARG A 283 67.00 -7.54 26.65
CA ARG A 283 65.94 -7.77 27.65
C ARG A 283 64.77 -6.81 27.54
N SER A 284 65.03 -5.59 27.10
CA SER A 284 64.04 -4.52 27.10
C SER A 284 64.33 -3.55 25.97
N VAL A 285 63.27 -3.07 25.31
CA VAL A 285 63.34 -2.00 24.32
C VAL A 285 62.27 -0.95 24.63
N THR A 286 62.61 0.33 24.47
CA THR A 286 61.67 1.44 24.60
C THR A 286 61.83 2.43 23.46
N TYR A 287 60.83 3.27 23.24
CA TYR A 287 60.91 4.40 22.31
C TYR A 287 60.68 5.71 23.04
N GLY A 288 61.54 6.69 22.78
CA GLY A 288 61.50 8.01 23.39
C GLY A 288 62.41 8.97 22.66
N ASN A 289 62.15 10.28 22.74
CA ASN A 289 63.01 11.32 22.15
C ASN A 289 63.52 11.01 20.71
N GLY A 290 62.65 10.43 19.86
CA GLY A 290 62.98 10.08 18.48
C GLY A 290 63.86 8.84 18.29
N LYS A 291 64.07 8.01 19.32
CA LYS A 291 64.94 6.82 19.28
C LYS A 291 64.32 5.62 19.98
N PHE A 292 64.58 4.46 19.43
CA PHE A 292 64.50 3.18 20.11
C PHE A 292 65.78 2.95 20.89
N VAL A 293 65.65 2.45 22.12
CA VAL A 293 66.80 2.06 22.95
C VAL A 293 66.55 0.67 23.50
N ALA A 294 67.45 -0.26 23.17
CA ALA A 294 67.45 -1.65 23.62
C ALA A 294 68.56 -1.86 24.65
N MET A 295 68.23 -2.57 25.72
CA MET A 295 69.16 -2.88 26.80
C MET A 295 69.60 -4.34 26.78
N GLN A 296 70.90 -4.56 26.97
CA GLN A 296 71.45 -5.87 27.22
C GLN A 296 71.53 -6.16 28.72
N GLU A 297 71.14 -7.37 29.13
CA GLU A 297 71.07 -7.75 30.53
C GLU A 297 72.44 -7.83 31.21
N SER A 298 73.37 -8.64 30.73
CA SER A 298 74.54 -9.07 31.52
C SER A 298 75.84 -8.33 31.21
N ILE A 299 75.75 -7.19 30.51
CA ILE A 299 76.91 -6.41 30.11
C ILE A 299 76.59 -4.92 30.16
N ASN A 300 77.60 -4.08 29.96
CA ASN A 300 77.50 -2.63 29.94
C ASN A 300 77.12 -2.03 28.57
N LYS A 301 76.30 -2.74 27.79
CA LYS A 301 75.96 -2.34 26.42
C LYS A 301 74.48 -2.01 26.27
N ILE A 302 74.22 -1.03 25.42
CA ILE A 302 72.92 -0.76 24.84
C ILE A 302 73.03 -0.79 23.33
N ALA A 303 71.89 -0.85 22.65
CA ALA A 303 71.79 -0.45 21.27
C ALA A 303 70.74 0.63 21.14
N TYR A 304 70.96 1.60 20.24
CA TYR A 304 69.95 2.60 19.91
C TYR A 304 69.74 2.69 18.40
N SER A 305 68.57 3.16 18.00
CA SER A 305 68.16 3.29 16.60
C SER A 305 67.15 4.42 16.43
N THR A 306 67.19 5.16 15.32
CA THR A 306 66.19 6.19 14.98
C THR A 306 65.05 5.65 14.13
N ASP A 307 65.26 4.53 13.43
CA ASP A 307 64.29 3.91 12.50
C ASP A 307 63.74 2.56 12.98
N GLY A 308 64.32 1.98 14.03
CA GLY A 308 63.97 0.66 14.58
C GLY A 308 64.57 -0.51 13.79
N ILE A 309 65.40 -0.23 12.80
CA ILE A 309 65.93 -1.18 11.83
C ILE A 309 67.45 -1.21 11.90
N ASN A 310 68.09 -0.05 11.82
CA ASN A 310 69.54 0.13 11.87
C ASN A 310 69.94 0.50 13.31
N TRP A 311 70.74 -0.35 13.93
CA TRP A 311 71.12 -0.22 15.34
C TRP A 311 72.60 0.10 15.50
N VAL A 312 72.90 0.98 16.44
CA VAL A 312 74.27 1.30 16.89
C VAL A 312 74.42 0.82 18.32
N GLU A 313 75.49 0.08 18.59
CA GLU A 313 75.81 -0.43 19.93
C GLU A 313 76.77 0.53 20.63
N GLU A 314 76.52 0.79 21.91
CA GLU A 314 77.34 1.67 22.74
C GLU A 314 77.64 1.05 24.10
N ILE A 315 78.78 1.45 24.67
CA ILE A 315 79.20 1.07 26.02
C ILE A 315 78.99 2.27 26.94
N ILE A 316 78.15 2.12 27.96
CA ILE A 316 77.66 3.26 28.75
C ILE A 316 77.90 3.14 30.26
N PHE A 317 78.20 1.94 30.79
CA PHE A 317 78.29 1.71 32.25
C PHE A 317 79.33 0.65 32.69
N THR A 318 79.35 0.34 33.99
CA THR A 318 79.92 -0.91 34.51
C THR A 318 78.93 -2.06 34.30
N ALA A 319 79.42 -3.27 33.99
CA ALA A 319 78.56 -4.42 33.76
C ALA A 319 77.71 -4.74 35.00
N THR A 320 76.39 -4.72 34.83
CA THR A 320 75.38 -5.11 35.84
C THR A 320 74.19 -5.73 35.11
N SER A 321 73.29 -6.40 35.84
CA SER A 321 72.14 -7.13 35.28
C SER A 321 70.96 -6.18 34.98
N TRP A 322 70.97 -5.49 33.84
CA TRP A 322 69.91 -4.56 33.44
C TRP A 322 68.63 -5.30 33.02
N ARG A 323 67.46 -4.82 33.48
CA ARG A 323 66.18 -5.54 33.32
C ARG A 323 65.15 -4.80 32.51
N GLY A 324 65.10 -3.48 32.65
CA GLY A 324 64.06 -2.67 32.04
C GLY A 324 64.59 -1.30 31.68
N VAL A 325 64.08 -0.78 30.57
CA VAL A 325 64.20 0.63 30.18
C VAL A 325 62.83 1.18 29.86
N THR A 326 62.57 2.41 30.27
CA THR A 326 61.36 3.16 29.92
C THR A 326 61.71 4.60 29.59
N TYR A 327 60.81 5.29 28.89
CA TYR A 327 60.93 6.71 28.61
C TYR A 327 59.72 7.47 29.14
N GLY A 328 59.97 8.57 29.85
CA GLY A 328 58.94 9.45 30.38
C GLY A 328 59.53 10.77 30.83
N ASN A 329 58.74 11.84 30.76
CA ASN A 329 59.15 13.18 31.20
C ASN A 329 60.54 13.63 30.68
N GLY A 330 60.81 13.38 29.39
CA GLY A 330 62.06 13.78 28.73
C GLY A 330 63.29 12.92 29.08
N LYS A 331 63.13 11.80 29.79
CA LYS A 331 64.24 10.95 30.20
C LYS A 331 63.98 9.47 29.92
N PHE A 332 65.01 8.78 29.48
CA PHE A 332 65.12 7.34 29.59
C PHE A 332 65.55 6.99 31.01
N VAL A 333 64.96 5.95 31.57
CA VAL A 333 65.29 5.41 32.90
C VAL A 333 65.49 3.91 32.76
N ALA A 334 66.64 3.42 33.21
CA ALA A 334 67.04 2.03 33.21
C ALA A 334 67.18 1.51 34.64
N VAL A 335 66.77 0.26 34.87
CA VAL A 335 66.82 -0.39 36.18
C VAL A 335 67.52 -1.74 36.09
N SER A 336 68.35 -2.07 37.08
CA SER A 336 69.04 -3.36 37.19
C SER A 336 68.44 -4.24 38.29
N TYR A 337 68.65 -5.56 38.19
CA TYR A 337 68.28 -6.53 39.22
C TYR A 337 68.96 -6.24 40.57
N GLY A 338 70.12 -5.59 40.56
CA GLY A 338 70.88 -5.22 41.76
C GLY A 338 70.49 -3.87 42.36
N GLY A 339 69.38 -3.25 41.92
CA GLY A 339 68.90 -1.97 42.45
C GLY A 339 69.65 -0.73 41.94
N VAL A 340 70.51 -0.89 40.92
CA VAL A 340 71.17 0.25 40.26
C VAL A 340 70.21 0.88 39.26
N ILE A 341 70.17 2.20 39.25
CA ILE A 341 69.34 2.98 38.32
C ILE A 341 70.25 3.88 37.50
N ALA A 342 69.87 4.05 36.24
CA ALA A 342 70.54 4.93 35.30
C ALA A 342 69.51 5.78 34.56
N TYR A 343 69.89 6.99 34.14
CA TYR A 343 69.03 7.84 33.32
C TYR A 343 69.81 8.49 32.17
N SER A 344 69.08 8.87 31.13
CA SER A 344 69.61 9.58 29.96
C SER A 344 68.56 10.51 29.39
N THR A 345 68.95 11.67 28.85
CA THR A 345 68.04 12.58 28.14
C THR A 345 68.00 12.33 26.63
N ASP A 346 69.00 11.63 26.07
CA ASP A 346 69.16 11.43 24.63
C ASP A 346 69.13 9.94 24.20
N GLY A 347 69.14 9.02 25.16
CA GLY A 347 69.13 7.57 24.94
C GLY A 347 70.51 6.99 24.64
N ILE A 348 71.56 7.82 24.63
CA ILE A 348 72.93 7.48 24.21
C ILE A 348 73.91 7.73 25.35
N ASN A 349 73.85 8.90 25.98
CA ASN A 349 74.68 9.29 27.11
C ASN A 349 73.92 9.03 28.40
N TRP A 350 74.44 8.13 29.23
CA TRP A 350 73.75 7.70 30.42
C TRP A 350 74.53 8.01 31.71
N MET A 351 73.79 8.35 32.77
CA MET A 351 74.32 8.70 34.08
C MET A 351 73.75 7.76 35.14
N ALA A 352 74.60 7.26 36.03
CA ALA A 352 74.14 6.51 37.20
C ALA A 352 73.37 7.45 38.15
N ALA A 353 72.21 7.00 38.62
CA ALA A 353 71.48 7.69 39.68
C ALA A 353 72.06 7.26 41.03
N THR A 354 72.74 8.16 41.73
CA THR A 354 73.44 7.85 43.00
C THR A 354 72.56 7.91 44.23
N ASN A 355 71.34 8.46 44.15
CA ASN A 355 70.47 8.65 45.30
C ASN A 355 69.04 8.20 45.02
N PHE A 356 68.69 7.01 45.50
CA PHE A 356 67.34 6.72 45.98
C PHE A 356 67.44 6.38 47.47
N PRO A 357 66.56 6.93 48.34
CA PRO A 357 66.51 6.48 49.72
C PRO A 357 66.16 4.99 49.72
N SER A 358 67.06 4.15 50.24
CA SER A 358 66.75 2.76 50.53
C SER A 358 65.51 2.73 51.43
N SER A 359 64.49 1.98 51.03
CA SER A 359 63.29 1.80 51.85
C SER A 359 63.66 1.25 53.23
N THR A 360 63.34 2.00 54.28
CA THR A 360 63.22 1.51 55.66
C THR A 360 62.03 0.58 55.81
#